data_AF-A0A7V1P2H5-F1
#
_entry.id   AF-A0A7V1P2H5-F1
#
_cell.length_a   1.000
_cell.length_b   1.000
_cell.length_c   1.000
_cell.angle_alpha   90.00
_cell.angle_beta   90.00
_cell.angle_gamma   90.00
#
_symmetry.space_group_name_H-M   'P 1'
#
loop_
_entity.id
_entity.type
_entity.pdbx_description
1 polymer ?
#
loop_
_entity_poly.entity_id
_entity_poly.type
_entity_poly.pdbx_seq_one_letter_code
_entity_poly.pdbx_strand_id
1 'polypeptide(L)'
;MIFENQYIQERIKKTEKLREEGINPYPNQVQKGTPSTQFLEECDYIKEQDADEKKDESKTYSLTGRLKFIRIMGKAAFAKIEDADGLVQIYYN
;
A
#
# COMPACT_ATOMS: atom_id res chain seq x y z
N MET A 1 -8.42 -25.45 -19.47
CA MET A 1 -8.86 -25.09 -18.08
C MET A 1 -9.38 -23.66 -18.12
N ILE A 2 -10.34 -23.26 -17.28
CA ILE A 2 -11.03 -21.95 -17.38
C ILE A 2 -10.08 -20.72 -17.31
N PHE A 3 -8.84 -20.88 -16.83
CA PHE A 3 -7.85 -19.81 -16.75
C PHE A 3 -6.51 -20.19 -17.37
N GLU A 4 -6.38 -20.25 -18.70
CA GLU A 4 -5.11 -20.59 -19.37
C GLU A 4 -4.07 -19.46 -19.35
N ASN A 5 -4.46 -18.23 -19.02
CA ASN A 5 -3.56 -17.08 -18.96
C ASN A 5 -2.55 -17.23 -17.81
N GLN A 6 -1.25 -17.23 -18.13
CA GLN A 6 -0.15 -17.37 -17.18
C GLN A 6 -0.21 -16.35 -16.03
N TYR A 7 -0.59 -15.10 -16.29
CA TYR A 7 -0.70 -14.08 -15.23
C TYR A 7 -1.83 -14.37 -14.25
N ILE A 8 -2.93 -14.97 -14.72
CA ILE A 8 -4.04 -15.38 -13.85
C ILE A 8 -3.59 -16.55 -12.98
N GLN A 9 -2.88 -17.53 -13.56
CA GLN A 9 -2.33 -18.66 -12.81
C GLN A 9 -1.37 -18.23 -11.71
N GLU A 10 -0.47 -17.28 -11.99
CA GLU A 10 0.44 -16.74 -10.97
C GLU A 10 -0.31 -15.99 -9.84
N ARG A 11 -1.41 -15.30 -10.15
CA ARG A 11 -2.26 -14.66 -9.12
C ARG A 11 -2.98 -15.69 -8.25
N ILE A 12 -3.44 -16.79 -8.83
CA ILE A 12 -4.06 -17.90 -8.09
C ILE A 12 -3.02 -18.52 -7.14
N LYS A 13 -1.82 -18.84 -7.64
CA LYS A 13 -0.73 -19.38 -6.79
C LYS A 13 -0.39 -18.47 -5.61
N LYS A 14 -0.29 -17.15 -5.84
CA LYS A 14 -0.06 -16.18 -4.76
C LYS A 14 -1.19 -16.17 -3.73
N THR A 15 -2.43 -16.35 -4.18
CA THR A 15 -3.60 -16.44 -3.30
C THR A 15 -3.53 -17.68 -2.41
N GLU A 16 -3.16 -18.85 -2.97
CA GLU A 16 -2.98 -20.07 -2.16
C GLU A 16 -1.85 -19.91 -1.16
N LYS A 17 -0.72 -19.33 -1.56
CA LYS A 17 0.40 -19.06 -0.65
C LYS A 17 -0.01 -18.20 0.56
N LEU A 18 -0.83 -17.16 0.35
CA LEU A 18 -1.36 -16.37 1.46
C LEU A 18 -2.20 -17.21 2.43
N ARG A 19 -3.01 -18.13 1.90
CA ARG A 19 -3.82 -19.05 2.74
C ARG A 19 -2.95 -20.03 3.52
N GLU A 20 -1.89 -20.55 2.91
CA GLU A 20 -0.90 -21.42 3.58
C GLU A 20 -0.19 -20.70 4.73
N GLU A 21 0.05 -19.39 4.59
CA GLU A 21 0.58 -18.51 5.64
C GLU A 21 -0.48 -18.13 6.70
N GLY A 22 -1.71 -18.64 6.60
CA GLY A 22 -2.82 -18.34 7.52
C GLY A 22 -3.48 -16.98 7.29
N ILE A 23 -3.18 -16.30 6.18
CA ILE A 23 -3.72 -14.99 5.82
C ILE A 23 -4.94 -15.18 4.92
N ASN A 24 -6.09 -14.61 5.30
CA ASN A 24 -7.27 -14.58 4.43
C ASN A 24 -7.10 -13.50 3.34
N PRO A 25 -6.98 -13.84 2.05
CA PRO A 25 -6.82 -12.86 0.96
C PRO A 25 -8.08 -12.02 0.69
N TYR A 26 -9.25 -12.46 1.17
CA TYR A 26 -10.53 -11.77 1.00
C TYR A 26 -11.22 -11.58 2.37
N PRO A 27 -10.67 -10.72 3.25
CA PRO A 27 -11.27 -10.45 4.53
C PRO A 27 -12.56 -9.65 4.37
N ASN A 28 -13.60 -10.03 5.11
CA ASN A 28 -14.90 -9.34 5.07
C ASN A 28 -14.91 -8.03 5.89
N GLN A 29 -13.99 -7.90 6.85
CA GLN A 29 -13.92 -6.78 7.78
C GLN A 29 -12.61 -6.02 7.56
N VAL A 30 -12.59 -5.13 6.58
CA VAL A 30 -11.49 -4.18 6.38
C VAL A 30 -11.91 -2.85 6.98
N GLN A 31 -11.13 -2.35 7.94
CA GLN A 31 -11.33 -1.00 8.47
C GLN A 31 -10.92 0.02 7.40
N LYS A 32 -11.79 1.01 7.15
CA LYS A 32 -11.46 2.08 6.22
C LYS A 32 -10.34 2.92 6.82
N GLY A 33 -9.22 3.00 6.11
CA GLY A 33 -8.11 3.89 6.46
C GLY A 33 -8.46 5.38 6.30
N THR A 34 -7.55 6.23 6.75
CA THR A 34 -7.53 7.66 6.48
C THR A 34 -7.59 7.91 4.97
N PRO A 35 -8.48 8.78 4.48
CA PRO A 35 -8.49 9.23 3.09
C PRO A 35 -7.14 9.82 2.67
N SER A 36 -6.73 9.57 1.43
CA SER A 36 -5.48 10.08 0.90
C SER A 36 -5.40 11.60 0.91
N THR A 37 -6.51 12.30 0.62
CA THR A 37 -6.60 13.76 0.70
C THR A 37 -6.32 14.25 2.11
N GLN A 38 -7.00 13.70 3.12
CA GLN A 38 -6.77 14.04 4.52
C GLN A 38 -5.32 13.78 4.92
N PHE A 39 -4.76 12.62 4.56
CA PHE A 39 -3.35 12.31 4.84
C PHE A 39 -2.39 13.33 4.21
N LEU A 40 -2.62 13.69 2.95
CA LEU A 40 -1.77 14.63 2.22
C LEU A 40 -1.87 16.06 2.78
N GLU A 41 -3.07 16.49 3.15
CA GLU A 41 -3.32 17.80 3.78
C GLU A 41 -2.70 17.87 5.17
N GLU A 42 -2.96 16.86 6.02
CA GLU A 42 -2.44 16.83 7.39
C GLU A 42 -0.92 16.73 7.42
N CYS A 43 -0.29 16.14 6.40
CA CYS A 43 1.17 16.00 6.29
C CYS A 43 1.84 17.08 5.43
N ASP A 44 1.09 18.06 4.92
CA ASP A 44 1.65 19.05 3.99
C ASP A 44 2.79 19.87 4.61
N TYR A 45 2.67 20.16 5.92
CA TYR A 45 3.69 20.86 6.72
C TYR A 45 5.07 20.18 6.71
N ILE A 46 5.15 18.87 6.50
CA ILE A 46 6.42 18.13 6.45
C ILE A 46 7.27 18.60 5.26
N LYS A 47 6.64 19.13 4.19
CA LYS A 47 7.37 19.63 3.02
C LYS A 47 8.21 20.87 3.34
N GLU A 48 7.76 21.66 4.30
CA GLU A 48 8.40 22.91 4.74
C GLU A 48 9.50 22.70 5.78
N GLN A 49 9.60 21.49 6.36
CA GLN A 49 10.66 21.13 7.30
C GLN A 49 12.02 20.97 6.58
N ASP A 50 13.10 21.22 7.31
CA ASP A 50 14.47 21.01 6.82
C ASP A 50 14.70 19.54 6.44
N ALA A 51 15.58 19.30 5.47
CA ALA A 51 15.72 17.99 4.82
C ALA A 51 16.01 16.82 5.78
N ASP A 52 16.73 17.09 6.88
CA ASP A 52 17.08 16.10 7.91
C ASP A 52 15.93 15.82 8.89
N GLU A 53 14.87 16.64 8.89
CA GLU A 53 13.72 16.57 9.80
C GLU A 53 12.41 16.22 9.10
N LYS A 54 12.41 15.85 7.80
CA LYS A 54 11.19 15.51 7.01
C LYS A 54 10.52 14.19 7.41
N LYS A 55 10.38 13.94 8.71
CA LYS A 55 9.75 12.77 9.29
C LYS A 55 9.16 13.16 10.64
N ASP A 56 7.85 13.01 10.77
CA ASP A 56 7.17 13.10 12.05
C ASP A 56 6.84 11.68 12.54
N GLU A 57 7.54 11.22 13.58
CA GLU A 57 7.34 9.90 14.19
C GLU A 57 6.19 9.87 15.21
N SER A 58 5.64 11.03 15.58
CA SER A 58 4.53 11.12 16.54
C SER A 58 3.18 10.74 15.91
N LYS A 59 3.08 10.79 14.58
CA LYS A 59 1.85 10.50 13.83
C LYS A 59 1.92 9.14 13.17
N THR A 60 0.81 8.40 13.24
CA THR A 60 0.63 7.12 12.55
C THR A 60 -0.68 7.14 11.79
N TYR A 61 -0.64 6.68 10.54
CA TYR A 61 -1.80 6.62 9.66
C TYR A 61 -2.00 5.20 9.15
N SER A 62 -3.26 4.83 8.93
CA SER A 62 -3.62 3.62 8.21
C SER A 62 -4.28 4.03 6.90
N LEU A 63 -3.78 3.55 5.75
CA LEU A 63 -4.35 3.85 4.43
C LEU A 63 -5.01 2.59 3.86
N THR A 64 -6.04 2.77 3.03
CA THR A 64 -6.70 1.65 2.35
C THR A 64 -6.97 2.04 0.90
N GLY A 65 -6.62 1.17 -0.04
CA GLY A 65 -6.77 1.46 -1.46
C GLY A 65 -6.15 0.36 -2.33
N ARG A 66 -6.10 0.62 -3.64
CA ARG A 66 -5.56 -0.29 -4.63
C ARG A 66 -4.08 0.01 -4.89
N LEU A 67 -3.24 -1.02 -4.81
CA LEU A 67 -1.85 -0.92 -5.25
C LEU A 67 -1.80 -0.79 -6.79
N LYS A 68 -1.32 0.36 -7.27
CA LYS A 68 -1.19 0.68 -8.71
C LYS A 68 0.20 0.39 -9.26
N PHE A 69 1.21 0.56 -8.43
CA PHE A 69 2.61 0.42 -8.83
C PHE A 69 3.44 -0.09 -7.66
N ILE A 70 4.40 -0.97 -7.93
CA ILE A 70 5.39 -1.45 -6.97
C ILE A 70 6.75 -1.50 -7.68
N ARG A 71 7.78 -0.97 -7.02
CA ARG A 71 9.18 -1.02 -7.45
C ARG A 71 10.04 -1.52 -6.31
N ILE A 72 10.71 -2.64 -6.53
CA ILE A 72 11.58 -3.28 -5.55
C ILE A 72 13.04 -2.92 -5.89
N MET A 73 13.77 -2.43 -4.91
CA MET A 73 15.15 -1.93 -5.03
C MET A 73 16.04 -2.59 -3.97
N GLY A 74 16.09 -3.93 -3.97
CA GLY A 74 16.83 -4.72 -2.98
C GLY A 74 16.18 -4.66 -1.60
N LYS A 75 16.83 -3.97 -0.64
CA LYS A 75 16.30 -3.79 0.73
C LYS A 75 15.24 -2.70 0.84
N ALA A 76 15.08 -1.86 -0.18
CA ALA A 76 14.04 -0.85 -0.20
C ALA A 76 12.97 -1.18 -1.25
N ALA A 77 11.74 -0.79 -1.01
CA ALA A 77 10.67 -0.84 -1.98
C ALA A 77 9.82 0.42 -1.93
N PHE A 78 9.29 0.80 -3.10
CA PHE A 78 8.32 1.87 -3.25
C PHE A 78 7.04 1.29 -3.83
N ALA A 79 5.90 1.69 -3.29
CA ALA A 79 4.60 1.35 -3.82
C ALA A 79 3.72 2.59 -3.95
N LYS A 80 2.73 2.56 -4.83
CA LYS A 80 1.70 3.60 -4.91
C LYS A 80 0.33 2.98 -4.64
N ILE A 81 -0.36 3.51 -3.64
CA ILE A 81 -1.72 3.13 -3.27
C ILE A 81 -2.69 4.23 -3.72
N GLU A 82 -3.76 3.85 -4.40
CA GLU A 82 -4.81 4.73 -4.89
C GLU A 82 -6.12 4.42 -4.18
N ASP A 83 -6.73 5.41 -3.55
CA ASP A 83 -8.08 5.32 -3.01
C ASP A 83 -9.06 6.14 -3.88
N ALA A 84 -10.25 6.44 -3.37
CA ALA A 84 -11.25 7.22 -4.11
C ALA A 84 -10.83 8.69 -4.31
N ASP A 85 -9.95 9.21 -3.46
CA ASP A 85 -9.64 10.62 -3.34
C ASP A 85 -8.29 10.97 -3.97
N GLY A 86 -7.38 10.00 -4.11
CA GLY A 86 -6.03 10.28 -4.59
C GLY A 86 -5.04 9.11 -4.54
N LEU A 87 -3.77 9.46 -4.76
CA LEU A 87 -2.65 8.53 -4.90
C LEU A 87 -1.54 8.88 -3.90
N VAL A 88 -1.20 7.93 -3.05
CA VAL A 88 -0.12 8.09 -2.04
C VAL A 88 1.03 7.13 -2.36
N GLN A 89 2.26 7.61 -2.21
CA GLN A 89 3.45 6.77 -2.31
C GLN A 89 3.87 6.24 -0.95
N ILE A 90 4.12 4.94 -0.88
CA ILE A 90 4.60 4.22 0.30
C ILE A 90 6.07 3.90 0.08
N TYR A 91 6.90 4.14 1.09
CA TYR A 91 8.26 3.65 1.20
C TYR A 91 8.30 2.51 2.21
N TYR A 92 9.01 1.44 1.87
CA TYR A 92 9.26 0.28 2.72
C TYR A 92 10.76 -0.02 2.72
N ASN A 93 11.35 -0.27 3.88
CA ASN A 93 12.78 -0.52 4.09
C ASN A 93 13.08 -1.78 4.89
#